data_AF-A0A6A7LY37-F1
#
_entry.id   AF-A0A6A7LY37-F1
#
_cell.length_a   1.000
_cell.length_b   1.000
_cell.length_c   1.000
_cell.angle_alpha   90.00
_cell.angle_beta   90.00
_cell.angle_gamma   90.00
#
_symmetry.space_group_name_H-M   'P 1'
#
loop_
_entity.id
_entity.type
_entity.pdbx_description
1 polymer ?
#
loop_
_entity_poly.entity_id
_entity_poly.type
_entity_poly.pdbx_seq_one_letter_code
_entity_poly.pdbx_strand_id
1 'polypeptide(L)'
;MAQASIKEIVGPLLAVLLLAACASPAAAQISIPVPGTGGSIQIGPQQDQRNPDQNRYYGGAASIRVLGAVYGRNCVGQTNTNVTNDLARQCQGRDYCVYRIDHRQLGDPRPGCAKDYQARYLCRDGGNERYASASPEASGQSVVLDCRRQ
;
A
#
# COMPACT_ATOMS: atom_id res chain seq x y z
N MET A 1 -10.92 62.13 -48.85
CA MET A 1 -10.31 63.02 -47.83
C MET A 1 -11.33 63.12 -46.71
N ALA A 2 -11.27 62.24 -45.72
CA ALA A 2 -10.45 62.35 -44.50
C ALA A 2 -11.33 62.78 -43.32
N GLN A 3 -11.24 61.98 -42.27
CA GLN A 3 -11.40 62.32 -40.85
C GLN A 3 -12.79 62.24 -40.21
N ALA A 4 -12.70 61.83 -38.95
CA ALA A 4 -13.68 61.21 -38.10
C ALA A 4 -14.45 62.22 -37.24
N SER A 5 -15.41 61.66 -36.48
CA SER A 5 -15.92 62.11 -35.18
C SER A 5 -17.39 62.49 -35.23
N ILE A 6 -18.23 61.69 -34.56
CA ILE A 6 -19.35 62.15 -33.73
C ILE A 6 -19.54 61.09 -32.64
N LYS A 7 -18.98 61.44 -31.48
CA LYS A 7 -19.37 61.00 -30.15
C LYS A 7 -20.83 61.41 -29.96
N GLU A 8 -21.71 60.51 -29.54
CA GLU A 8 -22.90 60.84 -28.74
C GLU A 8 -23.61 59.55 -28.24
N ILE A 9 -23.79 59.51 -26.91
CA ILE A 9 -25.05 59.19 -26.21
C ILE A 9 -25.56 57.73 -26.16
N VAL A 10 -25.27 57.13 -25.00
CA VAL A 10 -26.20 56.42 -24.07
C VAL A 10 -27.08 55.27 -24.59
N GLY A 11 -26.84 54.07 -24.07
CA GLY A 11 -27.90 53.06 -23.91
C GLY A 11 -27.42 51.59 -23.87
N PRO A 12 -27.49 50.88 -22.73
CA PRO A 12 -26.97 49.52 -22.59
C PRO A 12 -28.06 48.48 -22.88
N LEU A 13 -28.07 47.82 -24.05
CA LEU A 13 -29.06 46.76 -24.29
C LEU A 13 -28.74 45.70 -25.39
N LEU A 14 -27.50 45.53 -25.83
CA LEU A 14 -27.09 44.38 -26.66
C LEU A 14 -25.73 43.86 -26.16
N ALA A 15 -25.64 43.00 -25.15
CA ALA A 15 -26.03 41.59 -25.10
C ALA A 15 -25.34 40.71 -26.17
N VAL A 16 -24.30 40.01 -25.70
CA VAL A 16 -24.07 38.57 -25.92
C VAL A 16 -23.73 38.12 -27.35
N LEU A 17 -22.50 37.63 -27.56
CA LEU A 17 -22.23 36.30 -28.15
C LEU A 17 -20.71 36.06 -28.23
N LEU A 18 -20.15 35.27 -27.31
CA LEU A 18 -18.91 34.48 -27.51
C LEU A 18 -18.70 33.57 -26.29
N LEU A 19 -19.50 32.50 -26.20
CA LEU A 19 -19.19 31.32 -25.39
C LEU A 19 -19.21 30.13 -26.34
N ALA A 20 -18.04 29.76 -26.86
CA ALA A 20 -17.83 28.51 -27.56
C ALA A 20 -17.96 27.36 -26.54
N ALA A 21 -19.12 26.72 -26.53
CA ALA A 21 -19.34 25.49 -25.76
C ALA A 21 -18.70 24.32 -26.52
N CYS A 22 -17.62 23.78 -25.97
CA CYS A 22 -17.06 22.50 -26.39
C CYS A 22 -18.08 21.40 -26.07
N ALA A 23 -18.87 20.96 -27.06
CA ALA A 23 -19.77 19.83 -26.89
C ALA A 23 -18.94 18.54 -26.89
N SER A 24 -18.63 18.03 -25.69
CA SER A 24 -18.14 16.65 -25.52
C SER A 24 -19.24 15.67 -25.96
N PRO A 25 -18.91 14.53 -26.61
CA PRO A 25 -19.91 13.53 -26.95
C PRO A 25 -20.45 12.94 -25.64
N ALA A 26 -21.67 13.34 -25.26
CA ALA A 26 -22.35 12.77 -24.12
C ALA A 26 -22.65 11.30 -24.40
N ALA A 27 -22.16 10.43 -23.51
CA ALA A 27 -22.45 9.01 -23.51
C ALA A 27 -23.97 8.78 -23.48
N ALA A 28 -24.51 8.12 -24.51
CA ALA A 28 -25.90 7.66 -24.49
C ALA A 28 -26.01 6.52 -23.47
N GLN A 29 -26.73 6.76 -22.37
CA GLN A 29 -27.05 5.76 -21.36
C GLN A 29 -28.55 5.49 -21.39
N ILE A 30 -28.94 4.22 -21.47
CA ILE A 30 -30.35 3.79 -21.45
C ILE A 30 -30.69 3.37 -20.02
N SER A 31 -31.69 4.02 -19.41
CA SER A 31 -32.16 3.71 -18.06
C SER A 31 -33.53 3.04 -18.10
N ILE A 32 -33.62 1.79 -17.68
CA ILE A 32 -34.88 1.05 -17.59
C ILE A 32 -35.33 1.01 -16.13
N PRO A 33 -36.43 1.69 -15.73
CA PRO A 33 -36.94 1.65 -14.37
C PRO A 33 -37.52 0.26 -14.05
N VAL A 34 -37.13 -0.31 -12.91
CA VAL A 34 -37.64 -1.61 -12.45
C VAL A 34 -38.84 -1.38 -11.52
N PRO A 35 -40.01 -1.97 -11.80
CA PRO A 35 -41.19 -1.80 -10.95
C PRO A 35 -40.96 -2.44 -9.57
N GLY A 36 -41.14 -1.66 -8.51
CA GLY A 36 -41.12 -2.12 -7.11
C GLY A 36 -39.81 -1.88 -6.34
N THR A 37 -38.68 -1.62 -7.00
CA THR A 37 -37.37 -1.46 -6.32
C THR A 37 -36.82 -0.04 -6.30
N GLY A 38 -37.47 0.95 -6.93
CA GLY A 38 -36.95 2.32 -7.02
C GLY A 38 -35.59 2.42 -7.73
N GLY A 39 -35.14 1.34 -8.38
CA GLY A 39 -33.88 1.25 -9.11
C GLY A 39 -34.09 1.27 -10.61
N SER A 40 -33.04 1.61 -11.35
CA SER A 40 -33.00 1.51 -12.82
C SER A 40 -31.78 0.74 -13.27
N ILE A 41 -31.93 -0.04 -14.35
CA ILE A 41 -30.80 -0.70 -15.02
C ILE A 41 -30.24 0.27 -16.04
N GLN A 42 -28.95 0.62 -15.90
CA GLN A 42 -28.24 1.49 -16.83
C GLN A 42 -27.45 0.67 -17.85
N ILE A 43 -27.81 0.77 -19.12
CA ILE A 43 -27.15 0.09 -20.24
C ILE A 43 -26.46 1.17 -21.08
N GLY A 44 -25.13 1.21 -21.03
CA GLY A 44 -24.27 2.14 -21.75
C GLY A 44 -22.81 1.68 -21.66
N PRO A 45 -21.86 2.36 -22.31
CA PRO A 45 -20.44 2.07 -22.09
C PRO A 45 -20.14 2.25 -20.61
N GLN A 46 -20.01 1.15 -19.90
CA GLN A 46 -19.57 1.12 -18.51
C GLN A 46 -18.11 1.61 -18.55
N GLN A 47 -17.89 2.89 -18.28
CA GLN A 47 -16.58 3.32 -17.84
C GLN A 47 -16.24 2.41 -16.66
N ASP A 48 -15.11 1.70 -16.75
CA ASP A 48 -14.57 0.84 -15.69
C ASP A 48 -14.25 1.73 -14.48
N GLN A 49 -15.28 2.17 -13.78
CA GLN A 49 -15.17 2.71 -12.43
C GLN A 49 -15.08 1.50 -11.51
N ARG A 50 -13.99 0.74 -11.67
CA ARG A 50 -13.37 0.06 -10.53
C ARG A 50 -13.00 1.14 -9.54
N ASN A 51 -13.92 1.41 -8.62
CA ASN A 51 -13.67 2.15 -7.40
C ASN A 51 -12.42 1.55 -6.72
N PRO A 52 -11.29 2.28 -6.61
CA PRO A 52 -10.07 1.75 -6.00
C PRO A 52 -10.18 1.53 -4.48
N ASP A 53 -11.30 1.91 -3.84
CA ASP A 53 -11.29 2.13 -2.40
C ASP A 53 -11.97 1.06 -1.54
N GLN A 54 -12.56 -0.01 -2.11
CA GLN A 54 -13.23 -1.03 -1.27
C GLN A 54 -12.42 -2.33 -1.05
N ASN A 55 -11.30 -2.53 -1.77
CA ASN A 55 -10.37 -3.63 -1.48
C ASN A 55 -9.17 -3.19 -0.60
N ARG A 56 -9.10 -1.92 -0.21
CA ARG A 56 -7.95 -1.40 0.56
C ARG A 56 -8.06 -1.63 2.06
N TYR A 57 -9.28 -1.89 2.56
CA TYR A 57 -9.55 -2.08 3.99
C TYR A 57 -9.48 -3.56 4.44
N TYR A 58 -9.66 -4.53 3.53
CA TYR A 58 -9.43 -5.97 3.79
C TYR A 58 -8.32 -6.58 2.92
N GLY A 59 -7.60 -5.76 2.15
CA GLY A 59 -6.62 -6.22 1.16
C GLY A 59 -5.60 -5.15 0.77
N GLY A 60 -5.33 -4.18 1.64
CA GLY A 60 -4.24 -3.22 1.50
C GLY A 60 -2.88 -3.87 1.77
N ALA A 61 -2.53 -4.87 0.95
CA ALA A 61 -1.30 -5.68 0.95
C ALA A 61 -0.72 -5.87 2.36
N ALA A 62 -1.18 -6.91 3.06
CA ALA A 62 -0.74 -7.23 4.41
C ALA A 62 0.79 -7.42 4.42
N SER A 63 1.55 -6.35 4.61
CA SER A 63 2.96 -6.32 4.28
C SER A 63 3.79 -6.28 5.55
N ILE A 64 4.72 -7.21 5.64
CA ILE A 64 5.71 -7.34 6.71
C ILE A 64 6.58 -6.08 6.71
N ARG A 65 6.62 -5.44 7.88
CA ARG A 65 7.56 -4.39 8.24
C ARG A 65 8.46 -4.93 9.34
N VAL A 66 9.72 -5.17 9.03
CA VAL A 66 10.71 -5.63 10.00
C VAL A 66 11.06 -4.47 10.93
N LEU A 67 11.02 -4.72 12.24
CA LEU A 67 11.37 -3.74 13.28
C LEU A 67 12.75 -4.00 13.89
N GLY A 68 13.21 -5.23 13.85
CA GLY A 68 14.47 -5.63 14.46
C GLY A 68 14.66 -7.14 14.46
N ALA A 69 15.90 -7.57 14.31
CA ALA A 69 16.28 -8.95 14.52
C ALA A 69 17.66 -9.05 15.18
N VAL A 70 17.78 -9.97 16.13
CA VAL A 70 18.98 -10.20 16.93
C VAL A 70 19.29 -11.69 16.97
N TYR A 71 20.57 -12.02 16.83
CA TYR A 71 21.09 -13.37 16.88
C TYR A 71 22.08 -13.52 18.05
N GLY A 72 21.86 -14.51 18.92
CA GLY A 72 22.77 -14.84 20.04
C GLY A 72 22.58 -14.01 21.30
N ARG A 73 21.37 -13.50 21.56
CA ARG A 73 21.08 -12.72 22.77
C ARG A 73 21.21 -13.55 24.05
N ASN A 74 20.99 -14.87 23.96
CA ASN A 74 21.10 -15.79 25.08
C ASN A 74 22.55 -16.06 25.55
N CYS A 75 23.55 -15.66 24.77
CA CYS A 75 24.95 -15.93 25.09
C CYS A 75 25.49 -14.98 26.17
N VAL A 76 26.29 -15.53 27.08
CA VAL A 76 26.94 -14.77 28.16
C VAL A 76 27.83 -13.65 27.57
N GLY A 77 27.87 -12.48 28.21
CA GLY A 77 28.69 -11.34 27.73
C GLY A 77 28.03 -10.47 26.65
N GLN A 78 26.73 -10.66 26.37
CA GLN A 78 25.94 -9.85 25.43
C GLN A 78 26.52 -9.74 24.01
N THR A 79 27.31 -10.72 23.59
CA THR A 79 27.89 -10.78 22.24
C THR A 79 26.81 -11.27 21.27
N ASN A 80 25.95 -10.35 20.83
CA ASN A 80 24.90 -10.62 19.85
C ASN A 80 25.18 -9.88 18.54
N THR A 81 24.57 -10.38 17.47
CA THR A 81 24.65 -9.74 16.15
C THR A 81 23.30 -9.15 15.80
N ASN A 82 23.29 -7.88 15.41
CA ASN A 82 22.11 -7.25 14.81
C ASN A 82 21.99 -7.69 13.35
N VAL A 83 20.95 -8.47 13.07
CA VAL A 83 20.68 -9.08 11.76
C VAL A 83 19.42 -8.50 11.12
N THR A 84 18.96 -7.34 11.61
CA THR A 84 17.77 -6.64 11.13
C THR A 84 17.85 -6.36 9.64
N ASN A 85 19.01 -5.89 9.14
CA ASN A 85 19.19 -5.58 7.73
C ASN A 85 19.08 -6.82 6.85
N ASP A 86 19.58 -7.98 7.31
CA ASP A 86 19.47 -9.22 6.56
C ASP A 86 18.01 -9.66 6.44
N LEU A 87 17.32 -9.74 7.58
CA LEU A 87 15.91 -10.09 7.62
C LEU A 87 15.05 -9.12 6.79
N ALA A 88 15.33 -7.82 6.88
CA ALA A 88 14.62 -6.81 6.10
C ALA A 88 14.86 -7.00 4.59
N ARG A 89 16.08 -7.26 4.14
CA ARG A 89 16.35 -7.53 2.72
C ARG A 89 15.53 -8.70 2.19
N GLN A 90 15.30 -9.74 2.98
CA GLN A 90 14.60 -10.94 2.55
C GLN A 90 13.07 -10.83 2.69
N CYS A 91 12.58 -10.20 3.76
CA CYS A 91 11.17 -10.28 4.15
C CYS A 91 10.40 -8.96 4.06
N GLN A 92 11.06 -7.81 3.97
CA GLN A 92 10.39 -6.51 3.97
C GLN A 92 9.42 -6.38 2.79
N GLY A 93 8.20 -5.93 3.06
CA GLY A 93 7.17 -5.66 2.04
C GLY A 93 6.40 -6.88 1.56
N ARG A 94 6.76 -8.10 1.99
CA ARG A 94 6.06 -9.34 1.66
C ARG A 94 4.92 -9.60 2.62
N ASP A 95 3.93 -10.40 2.25
CA ASP A 95 2.86 -10.87 3.15
C ASP A 95 3.19 -12.16 3.90
N TYR A 96 4.11 -12.94 3.34
CA TYR A 96 4.61 -14.17 3.92
C TYR A 96 6.10 -14.33 3.61
N CYS A 97 6.88 -14.69 4.62
CA CYS A 97 8.32 -14.91 4.49
C CYS A 97 8.78 -16.05 5.38
N VAL A 98 9.47 -17.03 4.79
CA VAL A 98 10.22 -18.05 5.52
C VAL A 98 11.68 -17.64 5.46
N TYR A 99 12.23 -17.23 6.60
CA TYR A 99 13.62 -16.82 6.72
C TYR A 99 14.43 -17.96 7.30
N ARG A 100 15.43 -18.43 6.55
CA ARG A 100 16.37 -19.46 7.02
C ARG A 100 17.54 -18.80 7.72
N ILE A 101 17.80 -19.21 8.95
CA ILE A 101 18.87 -18.66 9.77
C ILE A 101 20.15 -19.41 9.41
N ASP A 102 21.15 -18.71 8.87
CA ASP A 102 22.45 -19.30 8.54
C ASP A 102 23.59 -18.51 9.21
N HIS A 103 24.24 -19.12 10.20
CA HIS A 103 25.36 -18.49 10.90
C HIS A 103 26.55 -18.18 9.98
N ARG A 104 26.69 -18.87 8.84
CA ARG A 104 27.77 -18.61 7.87
C ARG A 104 27.58 -17.27 7.16
N GLN A 105 26.34 -16.83 7.01
CA GLN A 105 25.99 -15.55 6.40
C GLN A 105 25.91 -14.43 7.44
N LEU A 106 25.38 -14.74 8.63
CA LEU A 106 25.20 -13.76 9.71
C LEU A 106 26.48 -13.51 10.51
N GLY A 107 27.46 -14.40 10.40
CA GLY A 107 28.65 -14.42 11.23
C GLY A 107 28.41 -15.10 12.58
N ASP A 108 29.47 -15.65 13.16
CA ASP A 108 29.44 -16.20 14.50
C ASP A 108 30.04 -15.19 15.49
N PRO A 109 29.20 -14.45 16.25
CA PRO A 109 29.70 -13.53 17.27
C PRO A 109 30.38 -14.26 18.43
N ARG A 110 30.07 -15.54 18.65
CA ARG A 110 30.64 -16.34 19.74
C ARG A 110 30.65 -17.84 19.41
N PRO A 111 31.83 -18.38 19.02
CA PRO A 111 32.01 -19.81 18.83
C PRO A 111 31.71 -20.58 20.12
N GLY A 112 31.01 -21.71 20.01
CA GLY A 112 30.70 -22.60 21.13
C GLY A 112 29.49 -22.21 21.98
N CYS A 113 28.76 -21.15 21.63
CA CYS A 113 27.46 -20.85 22.19
C CYS A 113 26.34 -21.20 21.19
N ALA A 114 25.35 -21.97 21.66
CA ALA A 114 24.09 -22.20 20.98
C ALA A 114 23.29 -20.89 20.93
N LYS A 115 23.25 -20.23 19.77
CA LYS A 115 22.67 -18.90 19.61
C LYS A 115 21.18 -18.98 19.33
N ASP A 116 20.38 -18.19 20.04
CA ASP A 116 18.96 -17.97 19.76
C ASP A 116 18.77 -16.95 18.64
N TYR A 117 17.57 -16.92 18.07
CA TYR A 117 17.19 -15.89 17.11
C TYR A 117 15.87 -15.25 17.53
N GLN A 118 15.82 -13.92 17.53
CA GLN A 118 14.61 -13.17 17.83
C GLN A 118 14.42 -12.07 16.81
N ALA A 119 13.25 -12.08 16.17
CA ALA A 119 12.80 -11.05 15.25
C ALA A 119 11.48 -10.46 15.72
N ARG A 120 11.35 -9.14 15.51
CA ARG A 120 10.13 -8.37 15.71
C ARG A 120 9.71 -7.73 14.39
N TYR A 121 8.42 -7.78 14.10
CA TYR A 121 7.85 -7.27 12.86
C TYR A 121 6.41 -6.79 13.07
N LEU A 122 5.95 -5.93 12.17
CA LEU A 122 4.56 -5.47 12.10
C LEU A 122 3.95 -5.86 10.76
N CYS A 123 2.63 -6.00 10.76
CA CYS A 123 1.84 -6.10 9.55
C CYS A 123 1.19 -4.73 9.29
N ARG A 124 1.39 -4.18 8.09
CA ARG A 124 1.00 -2.79 7.72
C ARG A 124 -0.49 -2.53 7.79
N ASP A 125 -1.28 -3.58 7.78
CA ASP A 125 -2.72 -3.69 8.02
C ASP A 125 -3.17 -3.23 9.43
N GLY A 126 -2.27 -2.65 10.22
CA GLY A 126 -2.59 -2.00 11.50
C GLY A 126 -2.54 -2.95 12.70
N GLY A 127 -1.88 -4.10 12.55
CA GLY A 127 -1.73 -5.09 13.61
C GLY A 127 -0.70 -4.71 14.69
N ASN A 128 -0.75 -5.42 15.82
CA ASN A 128 0.23 -5.32 16.90
C ASN A 128 1.63 -5.85 16.48
N GLU A 129 2.67 -5.48 17.24
CA GLU A 129 4.01 -6.05 17.09
C GLU A 129 3.95 -7.58 17.24
N ARG A 130 4.47 -8.28 16.24
CA ARG A 130 4.57 -9.73 16.18
C ARG A 130 6.02 -10.15 16.41
N TYR A 131 6.18 -11.32 17.01
CA TYR A 131 7.48 -11.90 17.32
C TYR A 131 7.64 -13.22 16.60
N ALA A 132 8.83 -13.45 16.04
CA ALA A 132 9.27 -14.73 15.54
C ALA A 132 10.59 -15.08 16.23
N SER A 133 10.65 -16.25 16.83
CA SER A 133 11.85 -16.71 17.53
C SER A 133 12.20 -18.14 17.19
N ALA A 134 13.48 -18.45 17.29
CA ALA A 134 14.00 -19.80 17.25
C ALA A 134 14.84 -20.05 18.52
N SER A 135 14.73 -21.26 19.06
CA SER A 135 15.46 -21.71 20.24
C SER A 135 16.98 -21.68 20.02
N PRO A 136 17.80 -21.77 21.09
CA PRO A 136 19.25 -21.95 20.96
C PRO A 136 19.59 -23.08 19.97
N GLU A 137 20.68 -22.91 19.20
CA GLU A 137 20.96 -23.66 17.95
C GLU A 137 20.05 -23.23 16.79
N ALA A 138 19.68 -21.94 16.75
CA ALA A 138 18.82 -21.41 15.70
C ALA A 138 19.44 -21.50 14.29
N SER A 139 20.75 -21.72 14.19
CA SER A 139 21.40 -21.93 12.90
C SER A 139 20.88 -23.19 12.21
N GLY A 140 20.46 -23.04 10.95
CA GLY A 140 19.85 -24.11 10.16
C GLY A 140 18.34 -24.22 10.35
N GLN A 141 17.78 -23.56 11.36
CA GLN A 141 16.34 -23.44 11.55
C GLN A 141 15.76 -22.31 10.68
N SER A 142 14.44 -22.28 10.57
CA SER A 142 13.71 -21.23 9.86
C SER A 142 12.68 -20.59 10.77
N VAL A 143 12.52 -19.27 10.62
CA VAL A 143 11.44 -18.51 11.26
C VAL A 143 10.47 -18.03 10.20
N VAL A 144 9.19 -17.97 10.56
CA VAL A 144 8.12 -17.58 9.64
C VAL A 144 7.54 -16.25 10.09
N LEU A 145 7.53 -15.29 9.17
CA LEU A 145 6.81 -14.03 9.30
C LEU A 145 5.57 -14.16 8.40
N ASP A 146 4.38 -14.10 9.00
CA ASP A 146 3.11 -14.27 8.29
C ASP A 146 2.17 -13.14 8.68
N CYS A 147 1.75 -12.34 7.69
CA CYS A 147 0.75 -11.29 7.83
C CYS A 147 -0.59 -11.67 7.21
N ARG A 148 -0.71 -12.88 6.63
CA ARG A 148 -1.98 -13.40 6.09
C ARG A 148 -2.88 -13.99 7.19
N ARG A 149 -2.29 -14.40 8.31
CA ARG A 149 -2.99 -14.93 9.48
C ARG A 149 -3.26 -13.77 10.43
N GLN A 150 -4.51 -13.35 10.59
CA GLN A 150 -4.94 -12.40 11.63
C GLN A 150 -5.28 -13.14 12.92
#